data_AF-A0A061QTH2-F1
#
_entry.id   AF-A0A061QTH2-F1
#
_cell.length_a   1.000
_cell.length_b   1.000
_cell.length_c   1.000
_cell.angle_alpha   90.00
_cell.angle_beta   90.00
_cell.angle_gamma   90.00
#
_symmetry.space_group_name_H-M   'P 1'
#
loop_
_entity.id
_entity.type
_entity.pdbx_description
1 polymer ?
#
loop_
_entity_poly.entity_id
_entity_poly.type
_entity_poly.pdbx_seq_one_letter_code
_entity_poly.pdbx_strand_id
1 'polypeptide(L)'
;MVIHSGVSKELRLGGVTVPGFRVAARIRTSNFPSQASGITLVTQLSTDRLAKLQEQCMSWSGLTSAALYCPVAKGRLRRDAVRRCADEARAVVSAMERRGRGALQIAIVVETVALVELSQASIRYPVNALRNVALAEARTDLVLLLDVDFILSSSASRNFSLDSRLQQMYRSCCLNKEILVLPAFQARSCETALASAQADKFEVVKLFEDGTIEQFAKREFDKGHRATNYERWKQARSEYALQYEEGFEPFVVAARALIPWYNPIFRGYGRNKVIHIFHCAAFGMAFYALADAWVIHSPHEPSAAFKATFGKGEEREIKLFENIMSLYNESKSEILASPAAASAAYGLHVAPGWWRRRDLLGGWMGMEGKEVPKTLRGTTDLVQRRFLRNLHEHKFSFRQPKLRRILHLESGSVYGQDVGPTLCTTLTADRLSRLLLQVRYF
;
A
#
# COMPACT_ATOMS: atom_id res chain seq x y z
N MET A 1 -7.00 39.75 11.98
CA MET A 1 -5.82 38.92 11.60
C MET A 1 -6.30 37.93 10.54
N VAL A 2 -5.87 38.14 9.29
CA VAL A 2 -6.52 37.59 8.09
C VAL A 2 -6.27 36.09 7.96
N ILE A 3 -7.34 35.30 8.01
CA ILE A 3 -7.35 33.88 7.63
C ILE A 3 -7.24 33.85 6.10
N HIS A 4 -6.10 33.47 5.55
CA HIS A 4 -5.96 33.27 4.11
C HIS A 4 -6.80 32.06 3.67
N SER A 5 -8.02 32.34 3.22
CA SER A 5 -8.89 31.48 2.42
C SER A 5 -8.36 31.41 0.97
N GLY A 6 -7.19 30.80 0.80
CA GLY A 6 -6.61 30.52 -0.51
C GLY A 6 -6.74 29.05 -0.85
N VAL A 7 -7.79 28.66 -1.59
CA VAL A 7 -7.73 27.44 -2.41
C VAL A 7 -6.74 27.73 -3.53
N SER A 8 -5.44 27.60 -3.22
CA SER A 8 -4.37 27.76 -4.19
C SER A 8 -4.45 26.64 -5.22
N LYS A 9 -4.75 27.02 -6.46
CA LYS A 9 -4.47 26.25 -7.66
C LYS A 9 -2.95 26.10 -7.81
N GLU A 10 -2.37 25.15 -7.09
CA GLU A 10 -1.05 24.59 -7.44
C GLU A 10 -1.19 23.09 -7.63
N LEU A 11 -1.77 22.75 -8.78
CA LEU A 11 -1.82 21.39 -9.31
C LEU A 11 -0.55 21.22 -10.16
N ARG A 12 0.54 20.75 -9.55
CA ARG A 12 1.60 19.91 -10.16
C ARG A 12 2.78 19.71 -9.20
N LEU A 13 2.87 18.52 -8.61
CA LEU A 13 4.14 17.85 -8.28
C LEU A 13 3.94 16.33 -8.42
N GLY A 14 4.42 15.76 -9.53
CA GLY A 14 4.77 14.33 -9.71
C GLY A 14 3.75 13.25 -9.32
N GLY A 15 2.45 13.53 -9.43
CA GLY A 15 1.37 12.74 -8.85
C GLY A 15 1.33 11.28 -9.30
N VAL A 16 1.68 10.39 -8.38
CA VAL A 16 1.28 8.99 -8.41
C VAL A 16 -0.24 8.92 -8.55
N THR A 17 -0.71 8.35 -9.66
CA THR A 17 -2.13 8.11 -9.93
C THR A 17 -2.42 6.63 -9.75
N VAL A 18 -3.02 6.24 -8.62
CA VAL A 18 -3.56 4.88 -8.44
C VAL A 18 -4.88 4.81 -9.22
N PRO A 19 -5.02 3.92 -10.23
CA PRO A 19 -6.25 3.80 -10.99
C PRO A 19 -7.48 3.64 -10.08
N GLY A 20 -8.50 4.48 -10.29
CA GLY A 20 -9.74 4.44 -9.50
C GLY A 20 -9.71 5.21 -8.18
N PHE A 21 -8.58 5.81 -7.77
CA PHE A 21 -8.47 6.57 -6.52
C PHE A 21 -7.89 7.97 -6.73
N ARG A 22 -8.28 8.91 -5.86
CA ARG A 22 -7.61 10.22 -5.73
C ARG A 22 -7.31 10.55 -4.28
N VAL A 23 -6.25 11.31 -4.09
CA VAL A 23 -5.98 12.02 -2.83
C VAL A 23 -6.84 13.28 -2.81
N ALA A 24 -7.83 13.33 -1.92
CA ALA A 24 -8.74 14.46 -1.76
C ALA A 24 -8.10 15.62 -0.97
N ALA A 25 -7.25 15.30 0.00
CA ALA A 25 -6.50 16.27 0.79
C ALA A 25 -5.23 15.63 1.37
N ARG A 26 -4.24 16.47 1.70
CA ARG A 26 -3.08 16.10 2.51
C ARG A 26 -3.09 16.95 3.78
N ILE A 27 -2.98 16.30 4.92
CA ILE A 27 -2.88 16.96 6.23
C ILE A 27 -1.57 16.48 6.84
N ARG A 28 -0.73 17.40 7.29
CA ARG A 28 0.61 17.06 7.78
C ARG A 28 1.03 17.97 8.91
N THR A 29 1.94 17.47 9.73
CA THR A 29 2.65 18.26 10.75
C THR A 29 3.48 19.35 10.07
N SER A 30 3.74 20.46 10.78
CA SER A 30 4.46 21.60 10.21
C SER A 30 5.91 21.26 9.85
N ASN A 31 6.50 20.33 10.60
CA ASN A 31 7.85 19.81 10.42
C ASN A 31 7.98 18.74 9.31
N PHE A 32 6.92 18.45 8.54
CA PHE A 32 6.99 17.43 7.50
C PHE A 32 7.82 17.91 6.28
N PRO A 33 8.96 17.27 5.97
CA PRO A 33 9.93 17.82 5.03
C PRO A 33 9.58 17.52 3.57
N SER A 34 10.12 18.32 2.64
CA SER A 34 9.98 18.11 1.20
C SER A 34 10.85 16.95 0.69
N GLN A 35 12.04 16.80 1.27
CA GLN A 35 13.01 15.72 1.12
C GLN A 35 13.62 15.41 2.48
N ALA A 36 13.99 14.16 2.74
CA ALA A 36 14.57 13.76 4.01
C ALA A 36 15.51 12.58 3.88
N SER A 37 16.55 12.60 4.71
CA SER A 37 17.30 11.41 5.08
C SER A 37 16.53 10.60 6.14
N GLY A 38 16.82 9.30 6.24
CA GLY A 38 16.18 8.41 7.23
C GLY A 38 15.22 7.39 6.61
N ILE A 39 14.23 6.97 7.41
CA ILE A 39 13.22 5.98 7.03
C ILE A 39 11.83 6.61 7.12
N THR A 40 10.98 6.37 6.13
CA THR A 40 9.55 6.71 6.19
C THR A 40 8.76 5.46 6.55
N LEU A 41 8.04 5.49 7.66
CA LEU A 41 7.00 4.52 7.98
C LEU A 41 5.83 4.72 6.99
N VAL A 42 5.49 3.67 6.27
CA VAL A 42 4.41 3.64 5.28
C VAL A 42 3.29 2.77 5.82
N THR A 43 2.12 3.38 6.02
CA THR A 43 0.95 2.69 6.56
C THR A 43 -0.35 3.16 5.91
N GLN A 44 -1.42 2.44 6.16
CA GLN A 44 -2.74 2.71 5.61
C GLN A 44 -3.82 2.31 6.61
N LEU A 45 -4.96 3.01 6.56
CA LEU A 45 -5.99 2.85 7.58
C LEU A 45 -7.38 3.32 7.12
N SER A 46 -8.40 2.78 7.76
CA SER A 46 -9.75 3.34 7.82
C SER A 46 -9.90 4.31 9.00
N THR A 47 -10.99 5.06 9.05
CA THR A 47 -11.24 6.07 10.10
C THR A 47 -11.31 5.45 11.51
N ASP A 48 -11.79 4.21 11.65
CA ASP A 48 -11.83 3.47 12.93
C ASP A 48 -10.45 3.03 13.45
N ARG A 49 -9.37 3.41 12.76
CA ARG A 49 -7.98 3.10 13.14
C ARG A 49 -7.12 4.33 13.40
N LEU A 50 -7.71 5.53 13.43
CA LEU A 50 -6.96 6.76 13.72
C LEU A 50 -6.28 6.76 15.10
N ALA A 51 -6.90 6.14 16.12
CA ALA A 51 -6.27 5.97 17.43
C ALA A 51 -5.02 5.08 17.37
N LYS A 52 -5.05 4.00 16.58
CA LYS A 52 -3.89 3.12 16.34
C LYS A 52 -2.79 3.85 15.56
N LEU A 53 -3.14 4.69 14.59
CA LEU A 53 -2.14 5.54 13.92
C LEU A 53 -1.44 6.48 14.90
N GLN A 54 -2.20 7.08 15.83
CA GLN A 54 -1.62 7.92 16.87
C GLN A 54 -0.67 7.10 17.76
N GLU A 55 -1.08 5.91 18.23
CA GLU A 55 -0.24 4.99 19.02
C GLU A 55 1.05 4.59 18.28
N GLN A 56 0.94 4.21 17.01
CA GLN A 56 2.09 3.89 16.16
C GLN A 56 3.05 5.08 16.02
N CYS A 57 2.52 6.28 15.72
CA CYS A 57 3.32 7.50 15.66
C CYS A 57 3.93 7.88 17.02
N MET A 58 3.35 7.42 18.13
CA MET A 58 3.94 7.64 19.46
C MET A 58 5.17 6.75 19.70
N SER A 59 5.28 5.60 19.03
CA SER A 59 6.47 4.73 19.10
C SER A 59 7.56 5.10 18.09
N TRP A 60 7.21 5.82 17.03
CA TRP A 60 8.12 6.19 15.94
C TRP A 60 8.56 7.65 16.01
N SER A 61 9.81 7.92 15.67
CA SER A 61 10.36 9.28 15.66
C SER A 61 10.81 9.79 14.28
N GLY A 62 10.74 8.93 13.26
CA GLY A 62 11.01 9.31 11.88
C GLY A 62 9.78 9.90 11.16
N LEU A 63 9.79 9.81 9.84
CA LEU A 63 8.66 10.23 9.01
C LEU A 63 7.59 9.16 8.96
N THR A 64 6.32 9.56 8.93
CA THR A 64 5.17 8.68 8.68
C THR A 64 4.37 9.20 7.50
N SER A 65 4.16 8.33 6.52
CA SER A 65 3.23 8.51 5.41
C SER A 65 2.06 7.56 5.57
N ALA A 66 0.87 8.11 5.82
CA ALA A 66 -0.35 7.35 6.04
C ALA A 66 -1.39 7.63 4.96
N ALA A 67 -2.04 6.58 4.43
CA ALA A 67 -3.20 6.71 3.55
C ALA A 67 -4.50 6.41 4.31
N LEU A 68 -5.32 7.43 4.54
CA LEU A 68 -6.62 7.30 5.21
C LEU A 68 -7.72 7.11 4.17
N TYR A 69 -8.37 5.95 4.18
CA TYR A 69 -9.51 5.68 3.30
C TYR A 69 -10.76 6.39 3.79
N CYS A 70 -11.34 7.21 2.92
CA CYS A 70 -12.64 7.84 3.12
C CYS A 70 -13.68 7.11 2.23
N PRO A 71 -14.56 6.28 2.83
CA PRO A 71 -15.50 5.46 2.07
C PRO A 71 -16.49 6.29 1.25
N VAL A 72 -16.84 5.77 0.07
CA VAL A 72 -17.88 6.33 -0.79
C VAL A 72 -19.22 5.64 -0.50
N ALA A 73 -20.19 6.35 0.06
CA ALA A 73 -21.51 5.79 0.33
C ALA A 73 -22.37 5.74 -0.95
N LYS A 74 -22.89 4.57 -1.32
CA LYS A 74 -23.76 4.36 -2.51
C LYS A 74 -23.16 4.92 -3.82
N GLY A 75 -21.84 4.82 -3.99
CA GLY A 75 -21.15 5.30 -5.19
C GLY A 75 -21.07 6.80 -5.34
N ARG A 76 -21.52 7.57 -4.33
CA ARG A 76 -21.43 9.04 -4.32
C ARG A 76 -20.56 9.52 -3.17
N LEU A 77 -19.54 10.28 -3.52
CA LEU A 77 -18.72 10.95 -2.52
C LEU A 77 -19.52 12.09 -1.91
N ARG A 78 -19.84 11.99 -0.62
CA ARG A 78 -20.46 13.10 0.11
C ARG A 78 -19.36 14.04 0.57
N ARG A 79 -19.44 15.33 0.19
CA ARG A 79 -18.47 16.35 0.62
C ARG A 79 -18.32 16.38 2.15
N ASP A 80 -19.41 16.19 2.87
CA ASP A 80 -19.41 16.15 4.33
C ASP A 80 -18.63 14.96 4.90
N ALA A 81 -18.61 13.82 4.20
CA ALA A 81 -17.83 12.66 4.65
C ALA A 81 -16.33 12.92 4.54
N VAL A 82 -15.89 13.53 3.43
CA VAL A 82 -14.49 13.95 3.26
C VAL A 82 -14.10 14.99 4.31
N ARG A 83 -15.00 15.95 4.58
CA ARG A 83 -14.78 16.96 5.62
C ARG A 83 -14.59 16.33 7.00
N ARG A 84 -15.48 15.41 7.40
CA ARG A 84 -15.34 14.67 8.67
C ARG A 84 -14.04 13.88 8.74
N CYS A 85 -13.69 13.12 7.69
CA CYS A 85 -12.39 12.41 7.64
C CYS A 85 -11.21 13.39 7.77
N ALA A 86 -11.31 14.58 7.18
CA ALA A 86 -10.28 15.60 7.29
C ALA A 86 -10.20 16.19 8.71
N ASP A 87 -11.32 16.44 9.36
CA ASP A 87 -11.37 16.97 10.73
C ASP A 87 -10.80 15.95 11.74
N GLU A 88 -11.14 14.67 11.59
CA GLU A 88 -10.57 13.58 12.41
C GLU A 88 -9.05 13.41 12.17
N ALA A 89 -8.60 13.46 10.92
CA ALA A 89 -7.18 13.41 10.59
C ALA A 89 -6.41 14.65 11.14
N ARG A 90 -7.02 15.84 11.12
CA ARG A 90 -6.45 17.06 11.73
C ARG A 90 -6.30 16.92 13.24
N ALA A 91 -7.19 16.21 13.92
CA ALA A 91 -7.06 15.96 15.36
C ALA A 91 -5.80 15.13 15.66
N VAL A 92 -5.55 14.05 14.90
CA VAL A 92 -4.34 13.23 15.04
C VAL A 92 -3.09 14.04 14.73
N VAL A 93 -3.07 14.78 13.60
CA VAL A 93 -1.92 15.62 13.23
C VAL A 93 -1.64 16.69 14.28
N SER A 94 -2.68 17.34 14.82
CA SER A 94 -2.54 18.34 15.90
C SER A 94 -2.01 17.72 17.20
N ALA A 95 -2.35 16.47 17.50
CA ALA A 95 -1.79 15.75 18.64
C ALA A 95 -0.30 15.44 18.44
N MET A 96 0.10 15.04 17.23
CA MET A 96 1.50 14.83 16.88
C MET A 96 2.31 16.13 16.87
N GLU A 97 1.72 17.23 16.41
CA GLU A 97 2.34 18.56 16.42
C GLU A 97 2.68 19.00 17.84
N ARG A 98 1.73 18.87 18.78
CA ARG A 98 1.94 19.21 20.20
C ARG A 98 3.02 18.38 20.87
N ARG A 99 3.21 17.13 20.42
CA ARG A 99 4.29 16.26 20.90
C ARG A 99 5.67 16.72 20.41
N GLY A 100 5.76 17.40 19.25
CA GLY A 100 7.01 17.94 18.72
C GLY A 100 8.04 16.90 18.25
N ARG A 101 7.67 15.61 18.16
CA ARG A 101 8.57 14.51 17.75
C ARG A 101 7.93 13.63 16.69
N GLY A 102 8.71 13.32 15.65
CA GLY A 102 8.23 12.66 14.43
C GLY A 102 7.51 13.64 13.51
N ALA A 103 7.38 13.28 12.24
CA ALA A 103 6.58 14.04 11.30
C ALA A 103 5.58 13.12 10.60
N LEU A 104 4.33 13.55 10.54
CA LEU A 104 3.22 12.75 10.02
C LEU A 104 2.57 13.48 8.85
N GLN A 105 2.35 12.76 7.75
CA GLN A 105 1.45 13.15 6.68
C GLN A 105 0.35 12.10 6.51
N ILE A 106 -0.90 12.56 6.50
CA ILE A 106 -2.08 11.77 6.17
C ILE A 106 -2.62 12.22 4.81
N ALA A 107 -2.62 11.32 3.83
CA ALA A 107 -3.31 11.49 2.56
C ALA A 107 -4.73 10.93 2.68
N ILE A 108 -5.74 11.78 2.50
CA ILE A 108 -7.15 11.35 2.49
C ILE A 108 -7.46 10.79 1.10
N VAL A 109 -7.70 9.48 1.02
CA VAL A 109 -7.93 8.76 -0.23
C VAL A 109 -9.40 8.50 -0.42
N VAL A 110 -9.93 8.89 -1.58
CA VAL A 110 -11.31 8.62 -1.98
C VAL A 110 -11.31 7.88 -3.31
N GLU A 111 -12.31 7.02 -3.49
CA GLU A 111 -12.53 6.31 -4.74
C GLU A 111 -13.19 7.25 -5.77
N THR A 112 -12.63 7.34 -6.98
CA THR A 112 -13.12 8.25 -8.04
C THR A 112 -14.02 7.56 -9.05
N VAL A 113 -13.89 6.25 -9.19
CA VAL A 113 -14.74 5.46 -10.07
C VAL A 113 -15.76 4.77 -9.19
N ALA A 114 -17.04 4.92 -9.52
CA ALA A 114 -18.08 4.06 -8.98
C ALA A 114 -17.88 2.63 -9.52
N LEU A 115 -16.82 1.96 -9.06
CA LEU A 115 -16.77 0.49 -9.07
C LEU A 115 -17.91 -0.07 -8.22
N VAL A 116 -18.61 0.78 -7.47
CA VAL A 116 -19.80 0.52 -6.67
C VAL A 116 -20.97 -0.06 -7.48
N GLU A 117 -21.00 0.05 -8.82
CA GLU A 117 -21.98 -0.68 -9.63
C GLU A 117 -21.51 -2.10 -10.03
N LEU A 118 -20.26 -2.46 -9.75
CA LEU A 118 -19.60 -3.70 -10.14
C LEU A 118 -19.34 -4.58 -8.92
N SER A 119 -20.37 -5.34 -8.53
CA SER A 119 -20.38 -6.41 -7.50
C SER A 119 -20.22 -5.97 -6.03
N GLN A 120 -20.67 -6.81 -5.09
CA GLN A 120 -20.41 -6.62 -3.65
C GLN A 120 -18.89 -6.62 -3.30
N ALA A 121 -18.02 -7.04 -4.23
CA ALA A 121 -16.57 -7.03 -4.04
C ALA A 121 -15.94 -5.63 -4.14
N SER A 122 -16.59 -4.67 -4.83
CA SER A 122 -16.11 -3.29 -4.94
C SER A 122 -16.36 -2.44 -3.69
N ILE A 123 -17.22 -2.90 -2.77
CA ILE A 123 -17.49 -2.24 -1.49
C ILE A 123 -16.36 -2.50 -0.46
N ARG A 124 -15.43 -3.42 -0.77
CA ARG A 124 -14.39 -3.83 0.16
C ARG A 124 -13.23 -2.84 0.24
N TYR A 125 -12.59 -2.85 1.40
CA TYR A 125 -11.47 -1.98 1.75
C TYR A 125 -10.30 -2.11 0.76
N PRO A 126 -9.86 -1.02 0.11
CA PRO A 126 -8.89 -1.07 -0.99
C PRO A 126 -7.44 -1.09 -0.50
N VAL A 127 -7.08 -2.10 0.29
CA VAL A 127 -5.83 -2.17 1.06
C VAL A 127 -4.57 -1.88 0.25
N ASN A 128 -4.39 -2.54 -0.91
CA ASN A 128 -3.16 -2.41 -1.69
C ASN A 128 -3.08 -1.07 -2.45
N ALA A 129 -4.22 -0.52 -2.89
CA ALA A 129 -4.28 0.82 -3.45
C ALA A 129 -3.84 1.87 -2.41
N LEU A 130 -4.29 1.73 -1.15
CA LEU A 130 -3.89 2.63 -0.07
C LEU A 130 -2.40 2.48 0.28
N ARG A 131 -1.86 1.26 0.30
CA ARG A 131 -0.41 1.02 0.45
C ARG A 131 0.39 1.73 -0.64
N ASN A 132 -0.05 1.65 -1.89
CA ASN A 132 0.60 2.36 -3.00
C ASN A 132 0.53 3.89 -2.85
N VAL A 133 -0.60 4.45 -2.40
CA VAL A 133 -0.68 5.90 -2.11
C VAL A 133 0.31 6.30 -1.01
N ALA A 134 0.33 5.58 0.11
CA ALA A 134 1.22 5.88 1.23
C ALA A 134 2.70 5.75 0.84
N LEU A 135 3.05 4.69 0.09
CA LEU A 135 4.41 4.45 -0.41
C LEU A 135 4.87 5.55 -1.37
N ALA A 136 3.98 6.02 -2.24
CA ALA A 136 4.26 7.11 -3.16
C ALA A 136 4.49 8.47 -2.49
N GLU A 137 3.81 8.71 -1.37
CA GLU A 137 3.94 9.92 -0.58
C GLU A 137 5.21 9.92 0.31
N ALA A 138 5.88 8.77 0.46
CA ALA A 138 7.11 8.64 1.24
C ALA A 138 8.26 9.49 0.66
N ARG A 139 9.09 10.05 1.54
CA ARG A 139 10.09 11.09 1.20
C ARG A 139 11.54 10.67 1.31
N THR A 140 11.79 9.46 1.80
CA THR A 140 13.11 8.88 2.05
C THR A 140 13.42 7.75 1.07
N ASP A 141 14.69 7.36 0.97
CA ASP A 141 15.12 6.23 0.14
C ASP A 141 14.78 4.88 0.78
N LEU A 142 14.74 4.83 2.12
CA LEU A 142 14.32 3.67 2.88
C LEU A 142 12.87 3.84 3.36
N VAL A 143 12.08 2.77 3.26
CA VAL A 143 10.70 2.74 3.75
C VAL A 143 10.50 1.57 4.69
N LEU A 144 9.75 1.79 5.77
CA LEU A 144 9.26 0.76 6.68
C LEU A 144 7.79 0.48 6.35
N LEU A 145 7.50 -0.70 5.80
CA LEU A 145 6.14 -1.14 5.46
C LEU A 145 5.53 -1.83 6.66
N LEU A 146 4.58 -1.15 7.33
CA LEU A 146 4.01 -1.60 8.60
C LEU A 146 2.51 -1.33 8.67
N ASP A 147 1.74 -2.33 9.12
CA ASP A 147 0.31 -2.16 9.35
C ASP A 147 0.06 -1.24 10.58
N VAL A 148 -1.04 -0.50 10.58
CA VAL A 148 -1.27 0.65 11.50
C VAL A 148 -1.43 0.25 12.98
N ASP A 149 -1.70 -1.02 13.24
CA ASP A 149 -1.96 -1.64 14.53
C ASP A 149 -0.71 -2.20 15.23
N PHE A 150 0.48 -1.95 14.66
CA PHE A 150 1.75 -2.32 15.25
C PHE A 150 2.49 -1.15 15.90
N ILE A 151 3.05 -1.44 17.08
CA ILE A 151 3.96 -0.57 17.83
C ILE A 151 5.39 -0.99 17.51
N LEU A 152 6.27 -0.03 17.19
CA LEU A 152 7.70 -0.31 17.00
C LEU A 152 8.41 -0.41 18.35
N SER A 153 9.43 -1.27 18.41
CA SER A 153 10.30 -1.30 19.58
C SER A 153 11.05 0.02 19.78
N SER A 154 11.31 0.37 21.05
CA SER A 154 12.09 1.54 21.44
C SER A 154 13.51 1.50 20.84
N SER A 155 14.09 0.30 20.77
CA SER A 155 15.36 0.02 20.09
C SER A 155 15.30 0.35 18.60
N ALA A 156 14.25 -0.07 17.87
CA ALA A 156 14.10 0.27 16.46
C ALA A 156 13.99 1.78 16.25
N SER A 157 13.14 2.45 17.03
CA SER A 157 12.93 3.90 16.94
C SER A 157 14.19 4.71 17.22
N ARG A 158 15.04 4.24 18.15
CA ARG A 158 16.33 4.86 18.46
C ARG A 158 17.38 4.53 17.40
N ASN A 159 17.60 3.25 17.12
CA ASN A 159 18.70 2.79 16.27
C ASN A 159 18.52 3.25 14.82
N PHE A 160 17.29 3.26 14.30
CA PHE A 160 17.02 3.72 12.93
C PHE A 160 17.21 5.22 12.73
N SER A 161 17.43 6.01 13.80
CA SER A 161 17.79 7.43 13.69
C SER A 161 19.30 7.68 13.70
N LEU A 162 20.13 6.66 13.98
CA LEU A 162 21.58 6.79 14.01
C LEU A 162 22.13 6.79 12.57
N ASP A 163 22.97 7.77 12.24
CA ASP A 163 23.53 7.91 10.88
C ASP A 163 24.28 6.65 10.41
N SER A 164 25.10 6.06 11.29
CA SER A 164 25.85 4.83 10.98
C SER A 164 24.91 3.65 10.65
N ARG A 165 23.83 3.52 11.42
CA ARG A 165 22.81 2.48 11.20
C ARG A 165 22.03 2.73 9.93
N LEU A 166 21.61 3.96 9.67
CA LEU A 166 20.94 4.37 8.44
C LEU A 166 21.80 4.09 7.21
N GLN A 167 23.10 4.40 7.25
CA GLN A 167 24.02 4.09 6.16
C GLN A 167 24.19 2.59 5.94
N GLN A 168 24.26 1.79 7.02
CA GLN A 168 24.30 0.33 6.91
C GLN A 168 23.02 -0.20 6.23
N MET A 169 21.86 0.21 6.72
CA MET A 169 20.56 -0.20 6.16
C MET A 169 20.40 0.28 4.71
N TYR A 170 20.93 1.45 4.35
CA TYR A 170 20.95 1.94 2.99
C TYR A 170 21.80 1.05 2.07
N ARG A 171 23.01 0.66 2.50
CA ARG A 171 23.86 -0.25 1.72
C ARG A 171 23.15 -1.59 1.50
N SER A 172 22.62 -2.19 2.57
CA SER A 172 21.81 -3.41 2.50
C SER A 172 20.65 -3.30 1.51
N CYS A 173 19.76 -2.33 1.72
CA CYS A 173 18.52 -2.25 0.95
C CYS A 173 18.73 -1.74 -0.48
N CYS A 174 19.49 -0.66 -0.65
CA CYS A 174 19.59 0.06 -1.93
C CYS A 174 20.68 -0.50 -2.84
N LEU A 175 21.79 -1.01 -2.29
CA LEU A 175 22.90 -1.55 -3.08
C LEU A 175 22.82 -3.07 -3.23
N ASN A 176 22.51 -3.78 -2.14
CA ASN A 176 22.49 -5.25 -2.14
C ASN A 176 21.09 -5.85 -2.40
N LYS A 177 20.06 -5.01 -2.56
CA LYS A 177 18.66 -5.44 -2.74
C LYS A 177 18.13 -6.32 -1.59
N GLU A 178 18.57 -6.04 -0.38
CA GLU A 178 18.13 -6.75 0.82
C GLU A 178 16.81 -6.17 1.35
N ILE A 179 15.99 -7.02 1.94
CA ILE A 179 14.79 -6.69 2.71
C ILE A 179 15.06 -7.03 4.16
N LEU A 180 14.98 -6.03 5.03
CA LEU A 180 15.21 -6.17 6.46
C LEU A 180 13.88 -6.43 7.16
N VAL A 181 13.67 -7.65 7.62
CA VAL A 181 12.45 -8.13 8.28
C VAL A 181 12.48 -7.80 9.77
N LEU A 182 11.38 -7.23 10.27
CA LEU A 182 11.11 -7.08 11.69
C LEU A 182 10.34 -8.30 12.20
N PRO A 183 10.86 -9.05 13.19
CA PRO A 183 10.06 -10.04 13.90
C PRO A 183 8.82 -9.41 14.51
N ALA A 184 7.69 -10.10 14.34
CA ALA A 184 6.39 -9.62 14.76
C ALA A 184 5.85 -10.48 15.89
N PHE A 185 5.40 -9.84 16.96
CA PHE A 185 4.75 -10.49 18.09
C PHE A 185 3.33 -9.95 18.27
N GLN A 186 2.50 -10.68 19.01
CA GLN A 186 1.19 -10.25 19.46
C GLN A 186 1.08 -10.32 20.97
N ALA A 187 0.46 -9.30 21.55
CA ALA A 187 0.14 -9.24 22.96
C ALA A 187 -1.37 -9.44 23.19
N ARG A 188 -1.75 -9.87 24.40
CA ARG A 188 -3.16 -10.07 24.78
C ARG A 188 -3.86 -8.79 25.24
N SER A 189 -3.11 -7.77 25.64
CA SER A 189 -3.64 -6.45 26.02
C SER A 189 -2.80 -5.32 25.42
N CYS A 190 -3.39 -4.12 25.34
CA CYS A 190 -2.70 -2.92 24.86
C CYS A 190 -1.53 -2.53 25.79
N GLU A 191 -1.70 -2.73 27.11
CA GLU A 191 -0.67 -2.45 28.12
C GLU A 191 0.54 -3.37 27.91
N THR A 192 0.31 -4.67 27.73
CA THR A 192 1.38 -5.62 27.41
C THR A 192 2.05 -5.29 26.08
N ALA A 193 1.28 -4.87 25.07
CA ALA A 193 1.84 -4.48 23.78
C ALA A 193 2.81 -3.29 23.93
N LEU A 194 2.38 -2.25 24.65
CA LEU A 194 3.18 -1.06 24.89
C LEU A 194 4.42 -1.37 25.73
N ALA A 195 4.27 -2.13 26.82
CA ALA A 195 5.38 -2.52 27.67
C ALA A 195 6.43 -3.33 26.88
N SER A 196 5.99 -4.31 26.08
CA SER A 196 6.87 -5.14 25.25
C SER A 196 7.57 -4.36 24.13
N ALA A 197 6.95 -3.29 23.63
CA ALA A 197 7.58 -2.40 22.67
C ALA A 197 8.62 -1.48 23.33
N GLN A 198 8.45 -1.13 24.60
CA GLN A 198 9.38 -0.26 25.33
C GLN A 198 10.56 -1.02 25.94
N ALA A 199 10.35 -2.30 26.26
CA ALA A 199 11.32 -3.24 26.80
C ALA A 199 12.57 -3.42 25.91
N ASP A 200 13.64 -3.91 26.50
CA ASP A 200 14.80 -4.36 25.73
C ASP A 200 14.61 -5.79 25.18
N LYS A 201 15.54 -6.24 24.34
CA LYS A 201 15.43 -7.57 23.73
C LYS A 201 15.43 -8.70 24.76
N PHE A 202 16.20 -8.57 25.83
CA PHE A 202 16.31 -9.62 26.85
C PHE A 202 14.97 -9.80 27.58
N GLU A 203 14.31 -8.70 27.94
CA GLU A 203 12.97 -8.71 28.51
C GLU A 203 11.93 -9.27 27.54
N VAL A 204 11.96 -8.84 26.26
CA VAL A 204 11.04 -9.34 25.23
C VAL A 204 11.20 -10.84 24.99
N VAL A 205 12.42 -11.35 25.03
CA VAL A 205 12.68 -12.80 24.94
C VAL A 205 12.04 -13.53 26.11
N LYS A 206 12.14 -13.02 27.34
CA LYS A 206 11.47 -13.64 28.51
C LYS A 206 9.95 -13.67 28.35
N LEU A 207 9.36 -12.54 27.95
CA LEU A 207 7.91 -12.43 27.70
C LEU A 207 7.44 -13.36 26.58
N PHE A 208 8.32 -13.66 25.62
CA PHE A 208 8.01 -14.61 24.56
C PHE A 208 8.12 -16.06 25.03
N GLU A 209 9.12 -16.38 25.86
CA GLU A 209 9.34 -17.72 26.40
C GLU A 209 8.30 -18.13 27.45
N ASP A 210 7.80 -17.18 28.25
CA ASP A 210 6.73 -17.41 29.22
C ASP A 210 5.31 -17.37 28.61
N GLY A 211 5.20 -17.01 27.32
CA GLY A 211 3.94 -16.96 26.58
C GLY A 211 3.07 -15.72 26.83
N THR A 212 3.60 -14.69 27.49
CA THR A 212 2.95 -13.38 27.65
C THR A 212 2.73 -12.69 26.31
N ILE A 213 3.71 -12.81 25.41
CA ILE A 213 3.58 -12.48 23.99
C ILE A 213 3.81 -13.73 23.14
N GLU A 214 3.18 -13.79 21.98
CA GLU A 214 3.32 -14.90 21.04
C GLU A 214 3.81 -14.38 19.68
N GLN A 215 4.35 -15.25 18.82
CA GLN A 215 4.54 -14.90 17.41
C GLN A 215 3.20 -14.41 16.83
N PHE A 216 3.25 -13.31 16.08
CA PHE A 216 2.06 -12.73 15.48
C PHE A 216 1.33 -13.75 14.59
N ALA A 217 0.02 -13.87 14.79
CA ALA A 217 -0.89 -14.77 14.07
C ALA A 217 -0.42 -16.24 14.05
N LYS A 218 0.31 -16.71 15.07
CA LYS A 218 0.84 -18.08 15.11
C LYS A 218 -0.25 -19.14 14.97
N ARG A 219 -1.42 -18.94 15.59
CA ARG A 219 -2.51 -19.92 15.58
C ARG A 219 -3.32 -19.87 14.29
N GLU A 220 -3.50 -18.68 13.75
CA GLU A 220 -4.35 -18.40 12.58
C GLU A 220 -3.60 -18.62 11.26
N PHE A 221 -2.32 -18.23 11.20
CA PHE A 221 -1.50 -18.28 10.00
C PHE A 221 0.01 -18.31 10.30
N ASP A 222 0.49 -19.40 10.91
CA ASP A 222 1.91 -19.60 11.24
C ASP A 222 2.87 -19.33 10.06
N LYS A 223 2.48 -19.77 8.84
CA LYS A 223 3.25 -19.53 7.60
C LYS A 223 3.56 -18.06 7.35
N GLY A 224 2.74 -17.14 7.85
CA GLY A 224 2.94 -15.70 7.71
C GLY A 224 4.23 -15.20 8.35
N HIS A 225 4.72 -15.84 9.41
CA HIS A 225 5.85 -15.31 10.17
C HIS A 225 6.94 -16.33 10.52
N ARG A 226 6.67 -17.64 10.43
CA ARG A 226 7.62 -18.69 10.84
C ARG A 226 8.99 -18.63 10.19
N ALA A 227 9.07 -18.17 8.94
CA ALA A 227 10.34 -18.04 8.21
C ALA A 227 11.33 -17.08 8.89
N THR A 228 10.86 -16.20 9.78
CA THR A 228 11.69 -15.34 10.63
C THR A 228 12.63 -16.15 11.54
N ASN A 229 12.29 -17.40 11.87
CA ASN A 229 13.02 -18.26 12.80
C ASN A 229 13.25 -17.59 14.17
N TYR A 230 12.19 -17.56 14.98
CA TYR A 230 12.19 -16.90 16.29
C TYR A 230 13.18 -17.54 17.27
N GLU A 231 13.43 -18.85 17.19
CA GLU A 231 14.45 -19.53 18.00
C GLU A 231 15.84 -18.96 17.75
N ARG A 232 16.19 -18.74 16.48
CA ARG A 232 17.43 -18.04 16.10
C ARG A 232 17.40 -16.58 16.55
N TRP A 233 16.27 -15.90 16.39
CA TRP A 233 16.14 -14.48 16.75
C TRP A 233 16.48 -14.24 18.22
N LYS A 234 16.00 -15.09 19.14
CA LYS A 234 16.25 -14.96 20.60
C LYS A 234 17.74 -14.79 20.93
N GLN A 235 18.60 -15.52 20.20
CA GLN A 235 20.04 -15.57 20.45
C GLN A 235 20.85 -14.64 19.52
N ALA A 236 20.24 -14.13 18.45
CA ALA A 236 20.91 -13.33 17.44
C ALA A 236 21.39 -11.98 17.99
N ARG A 237 22.64 -11.62 17.70
CA ARG A 237 23.23 -10.30 18.02
C ARG A 237 23.44 -9.41 16.79
N SER A 238 23.24 -9.97 15.59
CA SER A 238 23.36 -9.31 14.30
C SER A 238 22.29 -9.83 13.36
N GLU A 239 22.05 -9.12 12.26
CA GLU A 239 21.15 -9.58 11.21
C GLU A 239 21.53 -10.96 10.70
N TYR A 240 20.53 -11.72 10.28
CA TYR A 240 20.75 -13.03 9.70
C TYR A 240 19.87 -13.29 8.50
N ALA A 241 20.44 -13.98 7.51
CA ALA A 241 19.73 -14.38 6.31
C ALA A 241 18.55 -15.30 6.65
N LEU A 242 17.43 -15.04 5.97
CA LEU A 242 16.22 -15.83 6.01
C LEU A 242 16.05 -16.57 4.69
N GLN A 243 15.62 -17.82 4.77
CA GLN A 243 15.14 -18.53 3.60
C GLN A 243 13.70 -18.11 3.34
N TYR A 244 13.44 -17.55 2.16
CA TYR A 244 12.09 -17.22 1.75
C TYR A 244 11.22 -18.48 1.70
N GLU A 245 9.98 -18.37 2.18
CA GLU A 245 8.96 -19.40 2.09
C GLU A 245 7.65 -18.80 1.53
N GLU A 246 6.97 -19.53 0.64
CA GLU A 246 5.66 -19.10 0.16
C GLU A 246 4.64 -19.04 1.31
N GLY A 247 3.93 -17.92 1.39
CA GLY A 247 3.05 -17.61 2.52
C GLY A 247 3.65 -16.59 3.49
N PHE A 248 4.96 -16.30 3.39
CA PHE A 248 5.61 -15.33 4.25
C PHE A 248 5.01 -13.92 4.11
N GLU A 249 4.69 -13.30 5.24
CA GLU A 249 3.95 -12.06 5.37
C GLU A 249 4.61 -11.07 6.38
N PRO A 250 5.94 -10.81 6.28
CA PRO A 250 6.66 -9.98 7.23
C PRO A 250 6.29 -8.49 7.20
N PHE A 251 6.80 -7.76 8.19
CA PHE A 251 6.95 -6.30 8.16
C PHE A 251 8.41 -5.96 7.88
N VAL A 252 8.66 -4.96 7.03
CA VAL A 252 9.97 -4.83 6.40
C VAL A 252 10.46 -3.40 6.26
N VAL A 253 11.77 -3.20 6.40
CA VAL A 253 12.47 -2.07 5.81
C VAL A 253 13.03 -2.48 4.45
N ALA A 254 12.81 -1.65 3.43
CA ALA A 254 13.29 -1.90 2.08
C ALA A 254 13.63 -0.58 1.36
N ALA A 255 14.34 -0.70 0.23
CA ALA A 255 14.60 0.42 -0.65
C ALA A 255 13.32 0.80 -1.41
N ARG A 256 12.87 2.04 -1.25
CA ARG A 256 11.66 2.58 -1.89
C ARG A 256 11.70 2.47 -3.41
N ALA A 257 12.88 2.63 -4.01
CA ALA A 257 13.06 2.56 -5.46
C ALA A 257 13.04 1.14 -6.02
N LEU A 258 13.26 0.12 -5.18
CA LEU A 258 13.38 -1.28 -5.59
C LEU A 258 12.19 -2.14 -5.19
N ILE A 259 11.50 -1.76 -4.11
CA ILE A 259 10.32 -2.50 -3.64
C ILE A 259 9.22 -2.45 -4.72
N PRO A 260 8.69 -3.60 -5.18
CA PRO A 260 7.60 -3.62 -6.14
C PRO A 260 6.35 -2.90 -5.62
N TRP A 261 5.57 -2.33 -6.53
CA TRP A 261 4.24 -1.82 -6.19
C TRP A 261 3.29 -2.97 -5.85
N TYR A 262 2.36 -2.72 -4.93
CA TYR A 262 1.32 -3.68 -4.62
C TYR A 262 0.34 -3.79 -5.79
N ASN A 263 -0.14 -5.00 -6.11
CA ASN A 263 -1.21 -5.17 -7.08
C ASN A 263 -2.51 -4.51 -6.54
N PRO A 264 -3.00 -3.40 -7.14
CA PRO A 264 -4.04 -2.55 -6.55
C PRO A 264 -5.44 -3.19 -6.59
N ILE A 265 -5.61 -4.30 -7.31
CA ILE A 265 -6.88 -5.01 -7.41
C ILE A 265 -7.23 -5.79 -6.13
N PHE A 266 -6.23 -6.08 -5.28
CA PHE A 266 -6.47 -6.72 -3.98
C PHE A 266 -7.22 -5.77 -3.04
N ARG A 267 -8.41 -6.23 -2.64
CA ARG A 267 -9.29 -5.56 -1.65
C ARG A 267 -9.62 -6.53 -0.51
N GLY A 268 -9.98 -5.97 0.63
CA GLY A 268 -10.27 -6.74 1.84
C GLY A 268 -9.02 -7.37 2.45
N TYR A 269 -9.21 -8.45 3.19
CA TYR A 269 -8.14 -9.16 3.90
C TYR A 269 -7.72 -10.44 3.17
N GLY A 270 -6.50 -10.91 3.46
CA GLY A 270 -5.96 -12.17 2.96
C GLY A 270 -5.11 -12.03 1.69
N ARG A 271 -3.99 -12.76 1.67
CA ARG A 271 -3.04 -12.97 0.54
C ARG A 271 -2.45 -11.73 -0.15
N ASN A 272 -2.90 -10.52 0.18
CA ASN A 272 -2.51 -9.26 -0.44
C ASN A 272 -1.05 -8.85 -0.14
N LYS A 273 -0.56 -9.08 1.08
CA LYS A 273 0.84 -8.87 1.47
C LYS A 273 1.68 -10.11 1.13
N VAL A 274 1.13 -11.32 1.25
CA VAL A 274 1.79 -12.57 0.82
C VAL A 274 2.23 -12.48 -0.65
N ILE A 275 1.35 -12.05 -1.56
CA ILE A 275 1.70 -11.95 -2.99
C ILE A 275 2.72 -10.85 -3.26
N HIS A 276 2.71 -9.77 -2.48
CA HIS A 276 3.68 -8.69 -2.58
C HIS A 276 5.08 -9.15 -2.14
N ILE A 277 5.17 -9.92 -1.07
CA ILE A 277 6.45 -10.50 -0.61
C ILE A 277 6.93 -11.60 -1.56
N PHE A 278 6.02 -12.40 -2.11
CA PHE A 278 6.33 -13.32 -3.22
C PHE A 278 6.92 -12.56 -4.42
N HIS A 279 6.35 -11.41 -4.78
CA HIS A 279 6.89 -10.56 -5.85
C HIS A 279 8.30 -10.10 -5.54
N CYS A 280 8.58 -9.67 -4.31
CA CYS A 280 9.92 -9.29 -3.88
C CYS A 280 10.93 -10.44 -4.03
N ALA A 281 10.55 -11.65 -3.60
CA ALA A 281 11.38 -12.85 -3.74
C ALA A 281 11.63 -13.19 -5.23
N ALA A 282 10.59 -13.15 -6.07
CA ALA A 282 10.71 -13.37 -7.51
C ALA A 282 11.55 -12.28 -8.21
N PHE A 283 11.63 -11.08 -7.63
CA PHE A 283 12.49 -9.98 -8.10
C PHE A 283 13.96 -10.14 -7.66
N GLY A 284 14.30 -11.24 -6.98
CA GLY A 284 15.66 -11.58 -6.54
C GLY A 284 16.12 -10.82 -5.29
N MET A 285 15.19 -10.31 -4.48
CA MET A 285 15.54 -9.65 -3.22
C MET A 285 15.85 -10.68 -2.14
N ALA A 286 16.91 -10.44 -1.35
CA ALA A 286 17.30 -11.31 -0.25
C ALA A 286 16.68 -10.84 1.07
N PHE A 287 16.34 -11.75 1.97
CA PHE A 287 15.65 -11.43 3.23
C PHE A 287 16.59 -11.62 4.42
N TYR A 288 16.61 -10.65 5.33
CA TYR A 288 17.40 -10.69 6.56
C TYR A 288 16.54 -10.27 7.75
N ALA A 289 16.53 -11.03 8.84
CA ALA A 289 15.85 -10.59 10.06
C ALA A 289 16.73 -9.62 10.85
N LEU A 290 16.14 -8.54 11.34
CA LEU A 290 16.77 -7.62 12.27
C LEU A 290 16.87 -8.25 13.66
N ALA A 291 18.06 -8.18 14.25
CA ALA A 291 18.30 -8.72 15.59
C ALA A 291 17.94 -7.74 16.71
N ASP A 292 17.94 -6.43 16.44
CA ASP A 292 17.82 -5.34 17.41
C ASP A 292 16.51 -4.53 17.29
N ALA A 293 15.60 -4.95 16.41
CA ALA A 293 14.34 -4.30 16.13
C ALA A 293 13.22 -5.33 15.98
N TRP A 294 12.03 -5.01 16.49
CA TRP A 294 10.83 -5.86 16.42
C TRP A 294 9.58 -4.98 16.47
N VAL A 295 8.43 -5.59 16.20
CA VAL A 295 7.12 -4.94 16.30
C VAL A 295 6.15 -5.77 17.11
N ILE A 296 5.28 -5.10 17.87
CA ILE A 296 4.24 -5.73 18.69
C ILE A 296 2.87 -5.30 18.17
N HIS A 297 2.02 -6.25 17.83
CA HIS A 297 0.62 -6.00 17.53
C HIS A 297 -0.12 -5.61 18.80
N SER A 298 -0.79 -4.46 18.74
CA SER A 298 -1.61 -3.94 19.84
C SER A 298 -3.06 -4.35 19.59
N PRO A 299 -3.68 -5.17 20.48
CA PRO A 299 -4.98 -5.77 20.22
C PRO A 299 -6.06 -4.71 19.99
N HIS A 300 -7.05 -5.07 19.16
CA HIS A 300 -8.16 -4.20 18.79
C HIS A 300 -9.36 -5.00 18.28
N GLU A 301 -10.53 -4.39 18.35
CA GLU A 301 -11.75 -4.96 17.78
C GLU A 301 -11.63 -5.21 16.27
N PRO A 302 -12.19 -6.31 15.72
CA PRO A 302 -12.17 -6.54 14.28
C PRO A 302 -12.89 -5.42 13.51
N SER A 303 -12.25 -4.91 12.46
CA SER A 303 -12.80 -3.83 11.63
C SER A 303 -14.05 -4.29 10.86
N ALA A 304 -14.86 -3.34 10.38
CA ALA A 304 -15.98 -3.66 9.50
C ALA A 304 -15.52 -4.39 8.22
N ALA A 305 -14.35 -4.04 7.70
CA ALA A 305 -13.75 -4.69 6.54
C ALA A 305 -13.30 -6.13 6.84
N PHE A 306 -12.78 -6.39 8.05
CA PHE A 306 -12.44 -7.73 8.50
C PHE A 306 -13.69 -8.58 8.62
N LYS A 307 -14.72 -8.07 9.32
CA LYS A 307 -16.03 -8.73 9.46
C LYS A 307 -16.70 -8.98 8.10
N ALA A 308 -16.53 -8.08 7.13
CA ALA A 308 -17.04 -8.29 5.77
C ALA A 308 -16.23 -9.33 4.96
N THR A 309 -15.02 -9.67 5.40
CA THR A 309 -14.15 -10.66 4.75
C THR A 309 -14.26 -12.05 5.41
N PHE A 310 -14.38 -12.11 6.74
CA PHE A 310 -14.36 -13.35 7.53
C PHE A 310 -15.53 -13.49 8.51
N GLY A 311 -16.60 -12.71 8.31
CA GLY A 311 -17.80 -12.78 9.14
C GLY A 311 -18.72 -13.90 8.70
N LYS A 312 -19.11 -14.74 9.67
CA LYS A 312 -19.83 -16.01 9.48
C LYS A 312 -20.99 -15.91 8.48
N GLY A 313 -20.89 -16.71 7.42
CA GLY A 313 -21.91 -16.92 6.41
C GLY A 313 -21.40 -17.93 5.38
N GLU A 314 -21.65 -19.22 5.63
CA GLU A 314 -20.94 -20.36 5.03
C GLU A 314 -20.74 -20.26 3.50
N GLU A 315 -21.77 -19.87 2.75
CA GLU A 315 -21.69 -19.82 1.29
C GLU A 315 -20.95 -18.57 0.74
N ARG A 316 -20.99 -17.44 1.47
CA ARG A 316 -20.34 -16.18 1.05
C ARG A 316 -18.84 -16.19 1.36
N GLU A 317 -18.46 -16.85 2.45
CA GLU A 317 -17.05 -16.99 2.88
C GLU A 317 -16.26 -17.89 1.91
N ILE A 318 -16.85 -19.02 1.48
CA ILE A 318 -16.22 -19.94 0.52
C ILE A 318 -15.95 -19.23 -0.81
N LYS A 319 -16.97 -18.61 -1.42
CA LYS A 319 -16.82 -17.86 -2.68
C LYS A 319 -15.81 -16.72 -2.57
N LEU A 320 -15.73 -16.05 -1.42
CA LEU A 320 -14.75 -14.98 -1.23
C LEU A 320 -13.32 -15.52 -1.14
N PHE A 321 -13.12 -16.60 -0.40
CA PHE A 321 -11.83 -17.25 -0.29
C PHE A 321 -11.35 -17.77 -1.66
N GLU A 322 -12.23 -18.42 -2.42
CA GLU A 322 -11.95 -18.88 -3.78
C GLU A 322 -11.55 -17.73 -4.70
N ASN A 323 -12.26 -16.60 -4.65
CA ASN A 323 -11.91 -15.40 -5.42
C ASN A 323 -10.53 -14.84 -5.04
N ILE A 324 -10.21 -14.77 -3.74
CA ILE A 324 -8.88 -14.31 -3.27
C ILE A 324 -7.79 -15.26 -3.74
N MET A 325 -8.02 -16.57 -3.69
CA MET A 325 -7.05 -17.57 -4.13
C MET A 325 -6.88 -17.59 -5.65
N SER A 326 -7.94 -17.42 -6.43
CA SER A 326 -7.85 -17.23 -7.89
C SER A 326 -6.99 -16.01 -8.22
N LEU A 327 -7.29 -14.88 -7.58
CA LEU A 327 -6.54 -13.64 -7.75
C LEU A 327 -5.06 -13.79 -7.38
N TYR A 328 -4.79 -14.52 -6.30
CA TYR A 328 -3.43 -14.86 -5.85
C TYR A 328 -2.70 -15.69 -6.91
N ASN A 329 -3.30 -16.76 -7.42
CA ASN A 329 -2.70 -17.66 -8.40
C ASN A 329 -2.47 -16.96 -9.74
N GLU A 330 -3.40 -16.13 -10.18
CA GLU A 330 -3.27 -15.29 -11.38
C GLU A 330 -2.10 -14.31 -11.24
N SER A 331 -2.04 -13.57 -10.13
CA SER A 331 -0.94 -12.63 -9.87
C SER A 331 0.40 -13.35 -9.75
N LYS A 332 0.42 -14.53 -9.12
CA LYS A 332 1.62 -15.37 -9.01
C LYS A 332 2.13 -15.79 -10.38
N SER A 333 1.23 -16.21 -11.27
CA SER A 333 1.57 -16.59 -12.65
C SER A 333 2.12 -15.42 -13.45
N GLU A 334 1.54 -14.22 -13.31
CA GLU A 334 2.07 -12.99 -13.92
C GLU A 334 3.48 -12.66 -13.43
N ILE A 335 3.69 -12.72 -12.11
CA ILE A 335 4.99 -12.45 -11.49
C ILE A 335 6.03 -13.47 -11.96
N LEU A 336 5.69 -14.75 -12.01
CA LEU A 336 6.60 -15.80 -12.49
C LEU A 336 6.94 -15.63 -13.98
N ALA A 337 5.99 -15.17 -14.79
CA ALA A 337 6.23 -14.90 -16.20
C ALA A 337 7.19 -13.71 -16.40
N SER A 338 7.02 -12.63 -15.64
CA SER A 338 7.98 -11.52 -15.62
C SER A 338 7.77 -10.63 -14.39
N PRO A 339 8.67 -10.69 -13.38
CA PRO A 339 8.57 -9.85 -12.18
C PRO A 339 8.61 -8.35 -12.52
N ALA A 340 9.42 -7.97 -13.52
CA ALA A 340 9.54 -6.58 -13.96
C ALA A 340 8.27 -6.09 -14.68
N ALA A 341 7.68 -6.91 -15.56
CA ALA A 341 6.44 -6.53 -16.23
C ALA A 341 5.26 -6.46 -15.24
N ALA A 342 5.17 -7.40 -14.30
CA ALA A 342 4.19 -7.35 -13.22
C ALA A 342 4.35 -6.07 -12.37
N SER A 343 5.57 -5.71 -12.00
CA SER A 343 5.86 -4.47 -11.26
C SER A 343 5.47 -3.22 -12.04
N ALA A 344 5.72 -3.19 -13.36
CA ALA A 344 5.29 -2.09 -14.22
C ALA A 344 3.76 -2.03 -14.38
N ALA A 345 3.09 -3.19 -14.41
CA ALA A 345 1.64 -3.31 -14.56
C ALA A 345 0.88 -2.92 -13.27
N TYR A 346 1.42 -3.28 -12.10
CA TYR A 346 0.92 -2.82 -10.79
C TYR A 346 1.34 -1.37 -10.51
N GLY A 347 2.41 -0.97 -11.20
CA GLY A 347 3.02 0.33 -11.11
C GLY A 347 2.09 1.46 -11.51
N LEU A 348 2.33 2.56 -10.83
CA LEU A 348 1.67 3.84 -11.06
C LEU A 348 2.12 4.41 -12.41
N HIS A 349 1.25 5.19 -13.05
CA HIS A 349 1.71 6.15 -14.05
C HIS A 349 2.61 7.17 -13.34
N VAL A 350 3.91 6.89 -13.27
CA VAL A 350 4.86 7.79 -12.65
C VAL A 350 5.38 8.74 -13.70
N ALA A 351 5.16 10.04 -13.50
CA ALA A 351 5.68 11.08 -14.39
C ALA A 351 7.21 10.97 -14.51
N PRO A 352 7.80 11.15 -15.71
CA PRO A 352 9.25 11.11 -15.88
C PRO A 352 9.97 12.05 -14.88
N GLY A 353 10.98 11.55 -14.16
CA GLY A 353 11.84 12.35 -13.29
C GLY A 353 11.59 12.28 -11.78
N TRP A 354 10.60 11.51 -11.30
CA TRP A 354 10.36 11.34 -9.85
C TRP A 354 11.52 10.69 -9.08
N TRP A 355 12.41 9.99 -9.80
CA TRP A 355 13.60 9.31 -9.27
C TRP A 355 14.85 10.18 -9.15
N ARG A 356 14.90 11.38 -9.74
CA ARG A 356 16.10 12.23 -9.67
C ARG A 356 16.19 12.88 -8.29
N ARG A 357 17.00 12.30 -7.40
CA ARG A 357 17.42 12.90 -6.11
C ARG A 357 18.88 12.55 -5.84
N ARG A 358 19.54 13.37 -5.02
CA ARG A 358 20.77 12.97 -4.33
C ARG A 358 20.40 11.94 -3.27
N ASP A 359 21.06 10.80 -3.29
CA ASP A 359 20.86 9.72 -2.32
C ASP A 359 21.58 10.00 -0.99
N LEU A 360 21.40 9.10 -0.02
CA LEU A 360 22.03 9.17 1.31
C LEU A 360 23.57 9.13 1.30
N LEU A 361 24.21 8.75 0.21
CA LEU A 361 25.67 8.72 0.05
C LEU A 361 26.20 9.86 -0.83
N GLY A 362 25.34 10.80 -1.25
CA GLY A 362 25.69 11.91 -2.12
C GLY A 362 25.76 11.56 -3.62
N GLY A 363 25.40 10.33 -3.98
CA GLY A 363 25.28 9.87 -5.37
C GLY A 363 24.00 10.35 -6.03
N TRP A 364 23.98 10.36 -7.37
CA TRP A 364 22.75 10.59 -8.13
C TRP A 364 22.02 9.27 -8.33
N MET A 365 20.79 9.17 -7.82
CA MET A 365 19.95 8.01 -8.12
C MET A 365 19.29 8.22 -9.49
N GLY A 366 19.77 7.49 -10.49
CA GLY A 366 19.20 7.46 -11.83
C GLY A 366 19.80 6.30 -12.62
N MET A 367 18.98 5.57 -13.37
CA MET A 367 19.53 4.69 -14.41
C MET A 367 20.30 5.58 -15.39
N GLU A 368 21.62 5.55 -15.31
CA GLU A 368 22.46 6.17 -16.31
C GLU A 368 22.21 5.49 -17.66
N GLY A 369 21.61 6.24 -18.57
CA GLY A 369 21.99 6.17 -19.98
C GLY A 369 21.75 4.88 -20.76
N LYS A 370 20.82 4.00 -20.38
CA LYS A 370 20.33 2.95 -21.31
C LYS A 370 18.81 2.92 -21.33
N GLU A 371 18.29 3.18 -22.53
CA GLU A 371 16.91 3.17 -23.00
C GLU A 371 15.83 2.76 -21.98
N VAL A 372 14.84 3.62 -21.78
CA VAL A 372 13.52 3.16 -21.32
C VAL A 372 13.11 1.99 -22.22
N PRO A 373 12.91 0.77 -21.70
CA PRO A 373 12.57 -0.37 -22.54
C PRO A 373 11.34 -0.04 -23.38
N LYS A 374 11.46 -0.16 -24.71
CA LYS A 374 10.35 0.06 -25.66
C LYS A 374 9.10 -0.79 -25.33
N THR A 375 9.24 -1.80 -24.46
CA THR A 375 8.19 -2.66 -23.91
C THR A 375 7.22 -1.96 -22.95
N LEU A 376 7.48 -0.73 -22.49
CA LEU A 376 6.57 0.06 -21.63
C LEU A 376 5.40 0.73 -22.39
N ARG A 377 5.37 0.69 -23.73
CA ARG A 377 4.27 1.29 -24.53
C ARG A 377 3.05 0.38 -24.73
N GLY A 378 3.06 -0.86 -24.21
CA GLY A 378 1.97 -1.83 -24.42
C GLY A 378 1.37 -2.45 -23.15
N THR A 379 1.97 -2.27 -21.97
CA THR A 379 1.51 -2.88 -20.71
C THR A 379 0.27 -2.20 -20.12
N THR A 380 0.04 -0.94 -20.48
CA THR A 380 -1.17 -0.16 -20.11
C THR A 380 -2.44 -0.83 -20.62
N ASP A 381 -2.34 -1.41 -21.81
CA ASP A 381 -3.45 -2.04 -22.50
C ASP A 381 -3.81 -3.39 -21.87
N LEU A 382 -2.86 -4.10 -21.24
CA LEU A 382 -3.13 -5.44 -20.69
C LEU A 382 -3.95 -5.40 -19.39
N VAL A 383 -3.63 -4.49 -18.46
CA VAL A 383 -4.38 -4.32 -17.21
C VAL A 383 -5.76 -3.71 -17.49
N GLN A 384 -5.84 -2.71 -18.39
CA GLN A 384 -7.13 -2.17 -18.83
C GLN A 384 -7.96 -3.20 -19.60
N ARG A 385 -7.37 -3.95 -20.55
CA ARG A 385 -8.09 -5.01 -21.30
C ARG A 385 -8.50 -6.17 -20.41
N ARG A 386 -7.71 -6.56 -19.40
CA ARG A 386 -8.07 -7.63 -18.45
C ARG A 386 -9.16 -7.17 -17.48
N PHE A 387 -9.08 -5.92 -17.01
CA PHE A 387 -10.15 -5.26 -16.27
C PHE A 387 -11.46 -5.22 -17.10
N LEU A 388 -11.38 -4.86 -18.39
CA LEU A 388 -12.51 -4.84 -19.32
C LEU A 388 -12.97 -6.24 -19.77
N ARG A 389 -12.10 -7.25 -19.80
CA ARG A 389 -12.42 -8.64 -20.16
C ARG A 389 -13.13 -9.35 -19.02
N ASN A 390 -12.66 -9.18 -17.78
CA ASN A 390 -13.38 -9.65 -16.59
C ASN A 390 -14.79 -9.04 -16.50
N LEU A 391 -14.95 -7.79 -16.95
CA LEU A 391 -16.25 -7.11 -17.12
C LEU A 391 -17.15 -7.78 -18.17
N HIS A 392 -16.59 -8.34 -19.24
CA HIS A 392 -17.32 -8.93 -20.37
C HIS A 392 -17.66 -10.42 -20.17
N GLU A 393 -16.76 -11.19 -19.53
CA GLU A 393 -16.94 -12.63 -19.28
C GLU A 393 -18.02 -12.93 -18.23
N HIS A 394 -18.34 -11.97 -17.35
CA HIS A 394 -19.42 -12.06 -16.37
C HIS A 394 -20.84 -11.74 -16.93
N LYS A 395 -21.10 -12.09 -18.21
CA LYS A 395 -22.40 -11.96 -18.92
C LYS A 395 -23.32 -10.82 -18.41
N PHE A 396 -22.83 -9.59 -18.37
CA PHE A 396 -23.68 -8.44 -18.09
C PHE A 396 -24.43 -8.06 -19.36
N SER A 397 -25.75 -8.32 -19.37
CA SER A 397 -26.64 -7.83 -20.41
C SER A 397 -26.63 -6.29 -20.40
N PHE A 398 -26.00 -5.69 -21.43
CA PHE A 398 -25.99 -4.26 -21.74
C PHE A 398 -27.41 -3.74 -22.06
N ARG A 399 -28.28 -3.65 -21.03
CA ARG A 399 -29.68 -3.20 -21.11
C ARG A 399 -29.91 -1.84 -20.45
N GLN A 400 -28.89 -0.99 -20.34
CA GLN A 400 -29.06 0.39 -19.90
C GLN A 400 -29.06 1.38 -21.08
N PRO A 401 -30.19 2.04 -21.41
CA PRO A 401 -30.31 2.95 -22.56
C PRO A 401 -29.36 4.15 -22.50
N LYS A 402 -28.94 4.59 -21.30
CA LYS A 402 -28.07 5.76 -21.11
C LYS A 402 -26.63 5.55 -21.58
N LEU A 403 -26.08 4.34 -21.40
CA LEU A 403 -24.73 4.00 -21.86
C LEU A 403 -24.67 3.76 -23.37
N ARG A 404 -25.75 3.24 -23.98
CA ARG A 404 -25.86 3.13 -25.44
C ARG A 404 -25.86 4.49 -26.14
N ARG A 405 -26.51 5.51 -25.57
CA ARG A 405 -26.54 6.87 -26.16
C ARG A 405 -25.16 7.53 -26.18
N ILE A 406 -24.33 7.31 -25.17
CA ILE A 406 -22.98 7.88 -25.07
C ILE A 406 -22.04 7.24 -26.12
N LEU A 407 -22.23 5.96 -26.44
CA LEU A 407 -21.44 5.25 -27.45
C LEU A 407 -21.97 5.43 -28.89
N HIS A 408 -23.27 5.68 -29.07
CA HIS A 408 -23.87 5.90 -30.40
C HIS A 408 -23.69 7.32 -30.95
N LEU A 409 -23.53 8.33 -30.10
CA LEU A 409 -23.41 9.73 -30.56
C LEU A 409 -22.05 10.06 -31.22
N GLU A 410 -21.04 9.21 -31.08
CA GLU A 410 -19.70 9.46 -31.67
C GLU A 410 -19.18 8.34 -32.60
N SER A 411 -19.91 7.22 -32.72
CA SER A 411 -19.71 6.30 -33.86
C SER A 411 -20.55 6.81 -35.02
N GLY A 412 -20.05 7.84 -35.72
CA GLY A 412 -20.68 8.35 -36.94
C GLY A 412 -20.94 7.19 -37.90
N SER A 413 -22.20 6.76 -38.00
CA SER A 413 -22.63 5.76 -38.95
C SER A 413 -22.77 6.43 -40.31
N VAL A 414 -21.76 6.20 -41.17
CA VAL A 414 -22.04 6.05 -42.60
C VAL A 414 -22.72 4.70 -42.73
N TYR A 415 -24.02 4.72 -43.03
CA TYR A 415 -24.75 3.53 -43.46
C TYR A 415 -24.23 3.11 -44.84
N GLY A 416 -23.92 1.82 -45.01
CA GLY A 416 -23.59 1.25 -46.32
C GLY A 416 -23.00 -0.16 -46.24
N GLN A 417 -23.89 -1.16 -46.23
CA GLN A 417 -23.74 -2.55 -46.70
C GLN A 417 -22.61 -3.46 -46.16
N ASP A 418 -23.06 -4.61 -45.64
CA ASP A 418 -22.43 -5.94 -45.56
C ASP A 418 -20.90 -6.05 -45.41
N VAL A 419 -20.45 -6.14 -44.16
CA VAL A 419 -19.22 -6.90 -43.82
C VAL A 419 -19.40 -7.58 -42.46
N GLY A 420 -19.13 -8.89 -42.41
CA GLY A 420 -19.30 -9.78 -41.25
C GLY A 420 -18.41 -9.48 -40.03
N PRO A 421 -18.36 -10.38 -39.03
CA PRO A 421 -17.96 -10.08 -37.66
C PRO A 421 -16.44 -9.98 -37.50
N THR A 422 -15.84 -8.89 -37.96
CA THR A 422 -14.47 -8.53 -37.59
C THR A 422 -14.33 -7.01 -37.49
N LEU A 423 -14.57 -6.45 -36.31
CA LEU A 423 -14.26 -5.04 -36.04
C LEU A 423 -13.37 -4.95 -34.81
N CYS A 424 -12.07 -5.02 -35.12
CA CYS A 424 -10.97 -4.65 -34.27
C CYS A 424 -11.07 -3.14 -33.98
N THR A 425 -11.61 -2.75 -32.84
CA THR A 425 -11.63 -1.35 -32.41
C THR A 425 -10.39 -1.04 -31.56
N THR A 426 -9.32 -0.63 -32.23
CA THR A 426 -8.20 0.08 -31.62
C THR A 426 -8.65 1.46 -31.13
N LEU A 427 -9.12 1.52 -29.88
CA LEU A 427 -9.19 2.77 -29.14
C LEU A 427 -7.81 3.03 -28.52
N THR A 428 -7.03 3.92 -29.13
CA THR A 428 -5.74 4.36 -28.58
C THR A 428 -5.96 5.03 -27.22
N ALA A 429 -5.10 4.75 -26.24
CA ALA A 429 -5.16 5.27 -24.87
C ALA A 429 -5.42 6.79 -24.77
N ASP A 430 -4.90 7.57 -25.73
CA ASP A 430 -5.09 9.03 -25.78
C ASP A 430 -6.54 9.46 -26.02
N ARG A 431 -7.33 8.67 -26.78
CA ARG A 431 -8.76 8.91 -26.99
C ARG A 431 -9.59 8.51 -25.77
N LEU A 432 -9.20 7.44 -25.06
CA LEU A 432 -9.87 7.02 -23.82
C LEU A 432 -9.65 8.03 -22.68
N SER A 433 -8.45 8.61 -22.59
CA SER A 433 -8.14 9.69 -21.65
C SER A 433 -8.94 10.97 -21.92
N ARG A 434 -9.21 11.30 -23.19
CA ARG A 434 -10.10 12.43 -23.55
C ARG A 434 -11.57 12.13 -23.22
N LEU A 435 -12.03 10.90 -23.44
CA LEU A 435 -13.39 10.46 -23.07
C LEU A 435 -13.64 10.60 -21.55
N LEU A 436 -12.65 10.24 -20.72
CA LEU A 436 -12.73 10.38 -19.26
C LEU A 436 -12.64 11.84 -18.77
N LEU A 437 -12.06 12.74 -19.57
CA LEU A 437 -11.97 14.17 -19.26
C LEU A 437 -13.24 14.95 -19.61
N GLN A 438 -14.01 14.52 -20.62
CA GLN A 438 -15.26 15.18 -21.03
C GLN A 438 -16.47 14.87 -20.13
N VAL A 439 -16.41 13.84 -19.29
CA VAL A 439 -17.43 13.56 -18.25
C VAL A 439 -17.41 14.61 -17.11
N ARG A 440 -16.58 15.67 -17.20
CA ARG A 440 -16.49 16.75 -16.20
C ARG A 440 -17.63 17.77 -16.18
N TYR A 441 -18.62 17.67 -17.07
CA TYR A 441 -19.80 18.53 -17.03
C TYR A 441 -21.04 17.70 -17.30
N PHE A 442 -21.60 17.06 -16.26
CA PHE A 442 -23.03 16.88 -15.99
C PHE A 442 -23.23 16.33 -14.57
#